data_AF-A0A7S3TW05-F1
#
_entry.id   AF-A0A7S3TW05-F1
#
_cell.length_a   1.000
_cell.length_b   1.000
_cell.length_c   1.000
_cell.angle_alpha   90.00
_cell.angle_beta   90.00
_cell.angle_gamma   90.00
#
_symmetry.space_group_name_H-M   'P 1'
#
loop_
_entity.id
_entity.type
_entity.pdbx_description
1 polymer ?
#
loop_
_entity_poly.entity_id
_entity_poly.type
_entity_poly.pdbx_seq_one_letter_code
_entity_poly.pdbx_strand_id
1 'polypeptide(L)'
;MAYRTVFKIAGSLGPGGSIAILTEKVCRQTFYDAYEQGDPTRVLIEEQDTLMQNQRSAYVTELFELKSNFERKSQSLNQATKDEGYVELANIIIKHRNIMVKTEKGRLIRERIFYKDDPNRYQRCLDQAAHVEEDVLDNLVKMAIHINKPDTQLLNDALEAQGVSAPRNDVEEGDIETRVTEDKANEYLQKWKRILVRNEAVLEGAANQSTTLLEGTGNENLEKCKDQ
;
A
#
# COMPACT_ATOMS: atom_id res chain seq x y z
N MET A 1 2.62 -22.84 -5.58
CA MET A 1 2.50 -22.05 -4.33
C MET A 1 1.86 -22.93 -3.27
N ALA A 2 2.59 -23.28 -2.21
CA ALA A 2 2.04 -24.10 -1.12
C ALA A 2 1.63 -23.17 0.02
N TYR A 3 0.34 -23.13 0.36
CA TYR A 3 -0.13 -22.55 1.62
C TYR A 3 0.45 -23.39 2.76
N ARG A 4 1.43 -22.86 3.49
CA ARG A 4 1.96 -23.50 4.70
C ARG A 4 1.32 -22.86 5.92
N THR A 5 0.37 -23.57 6.52
CA THR A 5 -0.27 -23.21 7.78
C THR A 5 0.73 -23.37 8.91
N VAL A 6 1.30 -22.27 9.42
CA VAL A 6 2.14 -22.30 10.62
C VAL A 6 1.19 -22.32 11.82
N PHE A 7 1.10 -23.46 12.50
CA PHE A 7 0.28 -23.62 13.70
C PHE A 7 0.83 -22.74 14.84
N LYS A 8 0.13 -21.66 15.19
CA LYS A 8 0.33 -20.98 16.47
C LYS A 8 -0.28 -21.85 17.56
N ILE A 9 0.56 -22.51 18.36
CA ILE A 9 0.11 -23.31 19.50
C ILE A 9 -0.15 -22.34 20.67
N ALA A 10 -1.41 -22.08 20.98
CA ALA A 10 -1.78 -21.33 22.17
C ALA A 10 -1.48 -22.19 23.42
N GLY A 11 -0.48 -21.79 24.22
CA GLY A 11 -0.06 -22.53 25.41
C GLY A 11 -1.07 -22.44 26.55
N SER A 12 -1.50 -23.59 27.09
CA SER A 12 -2.24 -23.69 28.35
C SER A 12 -1.29 -23.80 29.55
N LEU A 13 -1.61 -23.22 30.71
CA LEU A 13 -0.82 -23.39 31.94
C LEU A 13 -1.01 -24.81 32.52
N GLY A 14 -0.25 -25.77 32.01
CA GLY A 14 -0.18 -27.14 32.50
C GLY A 14 1.04 -27.87 31.92
N PRO A 15 1.32 -29.12 32.31
CA PRO A 15 2.48 -29.88 31.82
C PRO A 15 2.51 -30.03 30.29
N GLY A 16 1.33 -30.05 29.64
CA GLY A 16 1.22 -30.00 28.18
C GLY A 16 1.64 -28.67 27.56
N GLY A 17 1.41 -27.55 28.24
CA GLY A 17 1.90 -26.23 27.81
C GLY A 17 3.40 -26.06 27.99
N SER A 18 3.98 -26.65 29.04
CA SER A 18 5.44 -26.69 29.21
C SER A 18 6.12 -27.42 28.05
N ILE A 19 5.53 -28.53 27.58
CA ILE A 19 6.01 -29.28 26.42
C ILE A 19 5.80 -28.47 25.14
N ALA A 20 4.67 -27.78 24.97
CA ALA A 20 4.45 -26.89 23.83
C ALA A 20 5.47 -25.74 23.78
N ILE A 21 5.75 -25.08 24.89
CA ILE A 21 6.72 -23.98 25.01
C ILE A 21 8.15 -24.49 24.74
N LEU A 22 8.49 -25.67 25.26
CA LEU A 22 9.81 -26.25 25.06
C LEU A 22 10.00 -26.72 23.61
N THR A 23 8.95 -27.27 23.00
CA THR A 23 8.93 -27.64 21.58
C THR A 23 9.01 -26.39 20.70
N GLU A 24 8.29 -25.32 21.03
CA GLU A 24 8.40 -24.02 20.37
C GLU A 24 9.82 -23.45 20.46
N LYS A 25 10.46 -23.49 21.63
CA LYS A 25 11.85 -23.04 21.79
C LYS A 25 12.84 -23.89 20.99
N VAL A 26 12.68 -25.21 21.00
CA VAL A 26 13.55 -26.11 20.22
C VAL A 26 13.32 -25.91 18.72
N CYS A 27 12.07 -25.78 18.27
CA CYS A 27 11.75 -25.47 16.87
C CYS A 27 12.29 -24.10 16.44
N ARG A 28 12.18 -23.06 17.29
CA ARG A 28 12.75 -21.73 17.02
C ARG A 28 14.27 -21.73 16.99
N GLN A 29 14.93 -22.58 17.79
CA GLN A 29 16.38 -22.67 17.80
C GLN A 29 16.93 -23.54 16.65
N THR A 30 16.22 -24.59 16.26
CA THR A 30 16.68 -25.56 15.23
C THR A 30 16.25 -25.15 13.82
N PHE A 31 15.09 -24.51 13.71
CA PHE A 31 14.49 -24.04 12.46
C PHE A 31 14.19 -22.54 12.53
N TYR A 32 15.13 -21.75 13.09
CA TYR A 32 15.00 -20.30 13.25
C TYR A 32 14.48 -19.62 11.98
N ASP A 33 15.10 -19.97 10.85
CA ASP A 33 14.71 -19.48 9.53
C ASP A 33 13.25 -19.84 9.21
N ALA A 34 12.80 -21.09 9.36
CA ALA A 34 11.42 -21.46 9.03
C ALA A 34 10.37 -21.05 10.08
N TYR A 35 10.77 -20.82 11.33
CA TYR A 35 9.89 -20.48 12.46
C TYR A 35 9.66 -18.97 12.58
N GLU A 36 10.67 -18.16 12.26
CA GLU A 36 10.55 -16.70 12.18
C GLU A 36 10.25 -16.19 10.77
N GLN A 37 10.33 -17.02 9.71
CA GLN A 37 9.87 -16.65 8.36
C GLN A 37 8.33 -16.51 8.28
N GLY A 38 7.79 -15.49 8.94
CA GLY A 38 7.25 -14.40 8.14
C GLY A 38 8.46 -13.71 7.52
N ASP A 39 8.67 -13.88 6.21
CA ASP A 39 9.74 -13.27 5.42
C ASP A 39 10.27 -11.95 6.04
N PRO A 40 11.57 -11.85 6.45
CA PRO A 40 12.09 -10.69 7.21
C PRO A 40 11.92 -9.38 6.43
N THR A 41 11.79 -9.47 5.11
CA THR A 41 11.41 -8.34 4.25
C THR A 41 10.02 -7.81 4.61
N ARG A 42 9.04 -8.69 4.91
CA ARG A 42 7.68 -8.32 5.32
C ARG A 42 7.63 -7.60 6.66
N VAL A 43 8.37 -8.06 7.66
CA VAL A 43 8.42 -7.39 8.98
C VAL A 43 8.98 -5.97 8.83
N LEU A 44 10.04 -5.81 8.03
CA LEU A 44 10.62 -4.49 7.73
C LEU A 44 9.68 -3.62 6.89
N ILE A 45 8.91 -4.20 5.96
CA ILE A 45 7.91 -3.47 5.17
C ILE A 45 6.77 -2.99 6.09
N GLU A 46 6.28 -3.83 7.01
CA GLU A 46 5.24 -3.47 7.98
C GLU A 46 5.72 -2.34 8.91
N GLU A 47 6.97 -2.39 9.38
CA GLU A 47 7.58 -1.29 10.13
C GLU A 47 7.66 0.02 9.31
N GLN A 48 7.98 -0.06 8.01
CA GLN A 48 7.99 1.14 7.16
C GLN A 48 6.60 1.68 6.88
N ASP A 49 5.61 0.82 6.69
CA ASP A 49 4.23 1.23 6.45
C ASP A 49 3.65 1.90 7.70
N THR A 50 3.95 1.39 8.90
CA THR A 50 3.56 2.07 10.16
C THR A 50 4.27 3.41 10.33
N LEU A 51 5.56 3.52 9.99
CA LEU A 51 6.26 4.81 9.97
C LEU A 51 5.63 5.81 8.99
N MET A 52 5.25 5.36 7.80
CA MET A 52 4.56 6.20 6.80
C MET A 52 3.18 6.65 7.30
N GLN A 53 2.42 5.77 7.96
CA GLN A 53 1.14 6.13 8.56
C GLN A 53 1.30 7.17 9.68
N ASN A 54 2.29 6.98 10.56
CA ASN A 54 2.60 7.93 11.62
C ASN A 54 3.05 9.28 11.07
N GLN A 55 3.81 9.29 9.97
CA GLN A 55 4.22 10.54 9.33
C GLN A 55 3.02 11.28 8.71
N ARG A 56 2.10 10.54 8.08
CA ARG A 56 0.85 11.12 7.54
C ARG A 56 -0.03 11.70 8.65
N SER A 57 -0.19 11.01 9.77
CA SER A 57 -0.99 11.52 10.89
C SER A 57 -0.34 12.75 11.55
N ALA A 58 0.99 12.77 11.67
CA ALA A 58 1.74 13.93 12.14
C ALA A 58 1.57 15.13 11.20
N TYR A 59 1.66 14.91 9.88
CA TYR A 59 1.44 15.95 8.88
C TYR A 59 0.04 16.56 8.98
N VAL A 60 -1.00 15.72 9.04
CA VAL A 60 -2.39 16.18 9.16
C VAL A 60 -2.59 16.98 10.45
N THR A 61 -2.03 16.52 11.56
CA THR A 61 -2.08 17.24 12.84
C THR A 61 -1.45 18.63 12.72
N GLU A 62 -0.23 18.72 12.17
CA GLU A 62 0.47 20.01 11.97
C GLU A 62 -0.32 20.95 11.04
N LEU A 63 -0.99 20.43 10.00
CA LEU A 63 -1.86 21.24 9.13
C LEU A 63 -3.07 21.82 9.87
N PHE A 64 -3.71 21.04 10.74
CA PHE A 64 -4.84 21.50 11.56
C PHE A 64 -4.41 22.52 12.61
N GLU A 65 -3.24 22.36 13.22
CA GLU A 65 -2.68 23.35 14.15
C GLU A 65 -2.35 24.66 13.43
N LEU A 66 -1.80 24.60 12.22
CA LEU A 66 -1.49 25.78 11.43
C LEU A 66 -2.76 26.49 10.91
N LYS A 67 -3.88 25.77 10.73
CA LYS A 67 -5.08 26.26 10.05
C LYS A 67 -5.57 27.63 10.52
N SER A 68 -5.78 27.81 11.84
CA SER A 68 -6.29 29.08 12.36
C SER A 68 -5.30 30.24 12.18
N ASN A 69 -3.99 29.97 12.29
CA ASN A 69 -2.96 30.98 12.05
C ASN A 69 -2.88 31.34 10.57
N PHE A 70 -2.94 30.34 9.70
CA PHE A 70 -2.92 30.50 8.25
C PHE A 70 -4.13 31.29 7.74
N GLU A 71 -5.34 31.00 8.21
CA GLU A 71 -6.55 31.74 7.84
C GLU A 71 -6.43 33.23 8.19
N ARG A 72 -5.85 33.56 9.35
CA ARG A 72 -5.60 34.96 9.74
C ARG A 72 -4.52 35.63 8.89
N LYS A 73 -3.41 34.93 8.64
CA LYS A 73 -2.28 35.47 7.86
C LYS A 73 -2.65 35.64 6.38
N SER A 74 -3.34 34.68 5.79
CA SER A 74 -3.78 34.69 4.38
C SER A 74 -4.78 35.82 4.07
N GLN A 75 -5.62 36.21 5.03
CA GLN A 75 -6.55 37.32 4.90
C GLN A 75 -5.94 38.69 5.24
N SER A 76 -4.69 38.74 5.69
CA SER A 76 -4.03 39.99 6.07
C SER A 76 -3.91 40.97 4.90
N LEU A 77 -4.10 42.26 5.17
CA LEU A 77 -3.86 43.32 4.18
C LEU A 77 -2.35 43.52 3.90
N ASN A 78 -1.49 43.09 4.83
CA ASN A 78 -0.05 43.18 4.67
C ASN A 78 0.48 41.99 3.86
N GLN A 79 1.09 42.27 2.71
CA GLN A 79 1.65 41.24 1.84
C GLN A 79 2.74 40.43 2.53
N ALA A 80 3.60 41.05 3.35
CA ALA A 80 4.65 40.32 4.06
C ALA A 80 4.08 39.26 5.02
N THR A 81 2.98 39.57 5.69
CA THR A 81 2.30 38.63 6.61
C THR A 81 1.59 37.51 5.85
N LYS A 82 1.07 37.79 4.65
CA LYS A 82 0.53 36.77 3.75
C LYS A 82 1.61 35.81 3.32
N ASP A 83 2.70 36.35 2.77
CA ASP A 83 3.83 35.57 2.27
C ASP A 83 4.41 34.68 3.38
N GLU A 84 4.53 35.21 4.60
CA GLU A 84 4.96 34.45 5.77
C GLU A 84 4.07 33.23 6.06
N GLY A 85 2.74 33.39 5.95
CA GLY A 85 1.80 32.28 6.13
C GLY A 85 1.94 31.19 5.05
N TYR A 86 2.17 31.57 3.80
CA TYR A 86 2.42 30.62 2.70
C TYR A 86 3.78 29.93 2.84
N VAL A 87 4.80 30.65 3.28
CA VAL A 87 6.13 30.09 3.57
C VAL A 87 6.07 29.08 4.73
N GLU A 88 5.31 29.38 5.79
CA GLU A 88 5.08 28.43 6.89
C GLU A 88 4.39 27.15 6.41
N LEU A 89 3.36 27.27 5.57
CA LEU A 89 2.67 26.11 4.99
C LEU A 89 3.61 25.29 4.09
N ALA A 90 4.38 25.95 3.22
CA ALA A 90 5.38 25.32 2.36
C ALA A 90 6.45 24.57 3.17
N ASN A 91 6.94 25.17 4.26
CA ASN A 91 7.91 24.54 5.17
C ASN A 91 7.39 23.23 5.75
N ILE A 92 6.12 23.18 6.17
CA ILE A 92 5.51 21.94 6.69
C ILE A 92 5.45 20.89 5.59
N ILE A 93 4.98 21.25 4.39
CA ILE A 93 4.92 20.32 3.25
C ILE A 93 6.32 19.74 2.95
N ILE A 94 7.34 20.58 2.87
CA ILE A 94 8.71 20.17 2.53
C ILE A 94 9.33 19.29 3.61
N LYS A 95 9.13 19.64 4.89
CA LYS A 95 9.59 18.84 6.04
C LYS A 95 9.05 17.40 5.95
N HIS A 96 7.75 17.24 5.75
CA HIS A 96 7.11 15.93 5.69
C HIS A 96 7.41 15.19 4.38
N ARG A 97 7.51 15.90 3.25
CA ARG A 97 7.95 15.36 1.95
C ARG A 97 9.31 14.65 2.10
N ASN A 98 10.30 15.32 2.66
CA ASN A 98 11.66 14.78 2.76
C ASN A 98 11.73 13.49 3.58
N ILE A 99 10.93 13.41 4.66
CA ILE A 99 10.86 12.22 5.50
C ILE A 99 10.14 11.07 4.77
N MET A 100 8.99 11.36 4.15
CA MET A 100 8.20 10.35 3.43
C MET A 100 8.94 9.81 2.21
N VAL A 101 9.59 10.67 1.42
CA VAL A 101 10.41 10.27 0.27
C VAL A 101 11.55 9.33 0.70
N LYS A 102 12.26 9.67 1.77
CA LYS A 102 13.35 8.84 2.28
C LYS A 102 12.85 7.46 2.73
N THR A 103 11.73 7.42 3.43
CA THR A 103 11.12 6.18 3.91
C THR A 103 10.64 5.31 2.73
N GLU A 104 9.94 5.90 1.76
CA GLU A 104 9.39 5.19 0.60
C GLU A 104 10.50 4.68 -0.33
N LYS A 105 11.50 5.52 -0.66
CA LYS A 105 12.69 5.07 -1.42
C LYS A 105 13.41 3.93 -0.70
N GLY A 106 13.54 4.01 0.62
CA GLY A 106 14.10 2.94 1.44
C GLY A 106 13.30 1.64 1.35
N ARG A 107 11.97 1.73 1.25
CA ARG A 107 11.08 0.56 1.06
C ARG A 107 11.29 -0.07 -0.31
N LEU A 108 11.24 0.74 -1.36
CA LEU A 108 11.41 0.27 -2.73
C LEU A 108 12.78 -0.34 -3.00
N ILE A 109 13.86 0.16 -2.37
CA ILE A 109 15.20 -0.47 -2.46
C ILE A 109 15.18 -1.88 -1.88
N ARG A 110 14.53 -2.08 -0.73
CA ARG A 110 14.40 -3.40 -0.09
C ARG A 110 13.54 -4.34 -0.92
N GLU A 111 12.39 -3.87 -1.40
CA GLU A 111 11.52 -4.63 -2.31
C GLU A 111 12.26 -5.02 -3.59
N ARG A 112 13.09 -4.13 -4.14
CA ARG A 112 13.91 -4.42 -5.32
C ARG A 112 14.92 -5.55 -5.07
N ILE A 113 15.55 -5.57 -3.89
CA ILE A 113 16.48 -6.66 -3.51
C ILE A 113 15.70 -7.98 -3.38
N PHE A 114 14.50 -7.92 -2.79
CA PHE A 114 13.65 -9.08 -2.59
C PHE A 114 13.12 -9.66 -3.91
N TYR A 115 12.67 -8.81 -4.83
CA TYR A 115 12.13 -9.21 -6.14
C TYR A 115 13.19 -9.34 -7.22
N LYS A 116 14.47 -9.50 -6.87
CA LYS A 116 15.56 -9.61 -7.85
C LYS A 116 15.34 -10.73 -8.89
N ASP A 117 14.72 -11.83 -8.46
CA ASP A 117 14.44 -12.99 -9.33
C ASP A 117 13.07 -12.90 -10.05
N ASP A 118 12.25 -11.88 -9.76
CA ASP A 118 10.99 -11.58 -10.46
C ASP A 118 11.15 -10.29 -11.29
N PRO A 119 11.43 -10.40 -12.60
CA PRO A 119 11.76 -9.25 -13.45
C PRO A 119 10.61 -8.24 -13.55
N ASN A 120 9.35 -8.68 -13.46
CA ASN A 120 8.20 -7.79 -13.55
C ASN A 120 8.06 -6.92 -12.29
N ARG A 121 8.23 -7.53 -11.11
CA ARG A 121 8.15 -6.78 -9.85
C ARG A 121 9.38 -5.90 -9.64
N TYR A 122 10.55 -6.39 -10.02
CA TYR A 122 11.77 -5.59 -10.02
C TYR A 122 11.63 -4.31 -10.84
N GLN A 123 11.12 -4.42 -12.07
CA GLN A 123 10.91 -3.26 -12.93
C GLN A 123 9.90 -2.29 -12.33
N ARG A 124 8.79 -2.78 -11.76
CA ARG A 124 7.81 -1.92 -11.07
C ARG A 124 8.43 -1.13 -9.93
N CYS A 125 9.30 -1.73 -9.12
CA CYS A 125 9.98 -1.01 -8.03
C CYS A 125 10.91 0.09 -8.57
N LEU A 126 11.56 -0.13 -9.72
CA LEU A 126 12.38 0.90 -10.38
C LEU A 126 11.53 2.04 -10.92
N ASP A 127 10.44 1.73 -11.62
CA ASP A 127 9.53 2.72 -12.17
C ASP A 127 8.91 3.56 -11.04
N GLN A 128 8.45 2.91 -9.95
CA GLN A 128 7.94 3.61 -8.77
C GLN A 128 9.01 4.51 -8.13
N ALA A 129 10.25 4.02 -7.98
CA ALA A 129 11.32 4.77 -7.34
C ALA A 129 11.68 6.07 -8.07
N ALA A 130 11.43 6.14 -9.38
CA ALA A 130 11.64 7.34 -10.17
C ALA A 130 10.63 8.46 -9.83
N HIS A 131 9.39 8.08 -9.48
CA HIS A 131 8.28 9.01 -9.29
C HIS A 131 7.91 9.29 -7.82
N VAL A 132 8.51 8.59 -6.84
CA VAL A 132 8.22 8.77 -5.40
C VAL A 132 8.18 10.23 -4.95
N GLU A 133 9.12 11.04 -5.43
CA GLU A 133 9.20 12.45 -5.02
C GLU A 133 8.02 13.29 -5.49
N GLU A 134 7.55 13.02 -6.71
CA GLU A 134 6.42 13.70 -7.32
C GLU A 134 5.13 13.22 -6.66
N ASP A 135 4.96 11.90 -6.51
CA ASP A 135 3.77 11.29 -5.92
C ASP A 135 3.57 11.70 -4.46
N VAL A 136 4.64 11.73 -3.66
CA VAL A 136 4.57 12.15 -2.25
C VAL A 136 4.21 13.64 -2.16
N LEU A 137 4.84 14.48 -2.98
CA LEU A 137 4.58 15.91 -2.96
C LEU A 137 3.15 16.22 -3.39
N ASP A 138 2.67 15.61 -4.48
CA ASP A 138 1.29 15.77 -4.97
C ASP A 138 0.26 15.42 -3.90
N ASN A 139 0.43 14.29 -3.24
CA ASN A 139 -0.45 13.87 -2.14
C ASN A 139 -0.45 14.86 -0.97
N LEU A 140 0.73 15.35 -0.56
CA LEU A 140 0.84 16.33 0.52
C LEU A 140 0.17 17.66 0.14
N VAL A 141 0.45 18.17 -1.06
CA VAL A 141 -0.16 19.41 -1.58
C VAL A 141 -1.68 19.28 -1.64
N LYS A 142 -2.22 18.17 -2.15
CA LYS A 142 -3.67 17.91 -2.18
C LYS A 142 -4.29 17.92 -0.78
N MET A 143 -3.63 17.35 0.22
CA MET A 143 -4.09 17.39 1.61
C MET A 143 -4.05 18.81 2.21
N ALA A 144 -2.98 19.58 1.97
CA ALA A 144 -2.89 20.97 2.40
C ALA A 144 -3.99 21.83 1.77
N ILE A 145 -4.26 21.64 0.47
CA ILE A 145 -5.34 22.33 -0.24
C ILE A 145 -6.69 22.04 0.40
N HIS A 146 -6.96 20.77 0.70
CA HIS A 146 -8.23 20.35 1.30
C HIS A 146 -8.45 20.91 2.71
N ILE A 147 -7.41 20.94 3.56
CA ILE A 147 -7.54 21.32 4.97
C ILE A 147 -7.50 22.84 5.17
N ASN A 148 -6.51 23.50 4.57
CA ASN A 148 -6.17 24.91 4.80
C ASN A 148 -6.74 25.85 3.74
N LYS A 149 -7.20 25.32 2.59
CA LYS A 149 -7.73 26.09 1.45
C LYS A 149 -6.86 27.30 1.04
N PRO A 150 -5.53 27.14 0.90
CA PRO A 150 -4.64 28.16 0.36
C PRO A 150 -5.01 28.52 -1.08
N ASP A 151 -4.63 29.73 -1.50
CA ASP A 151 -4.53 30.04 -2.93
C ASP A 151 -3.45 29.15 -3.56
N THR A 152 -3.83 28.37 -4.57
CA THR A 152 -2.94 27.38 -5.19
C THR A 152 -1.74 28.03 -5.87
N GLN A 153 -1.91 29.23 -6.44
CA GLN A 153 -0.83 29.92 -7.13
C GLN A 153 0.20 30.44 -6.13
N LEU A 154 -0.25 31.09 -5.06
CA LEU A 154 0.66 31.57 -3.99
C LEU A 154 1.37 30.43 -3.26
N LEU A 155 0.69 29.29 -3.07
CA LEU A 155 1.33 28.10 -2.51
C LEU A 155 2.42 27.55 -3.43
N ASN A 156 2.15 27.47 -4.73
CA ASN A 156 3.12 26.99 -5.71
C ASN A 156 4.34 27.91 -5.79
N ASP A 157 4.12 29.22 -5.80
CA ASP A 157 5.20 30.22 -5.77
C ASP A 157 6.07 30.05 -4.51
N ALA A 158 5.44 29.80 -3.36
CA ALA A 158 6.16 29.56 -2.10
C ALA A 158 6.96 28.24 -2.10
N LEU A 159 6.44 27.18 -2.72
CA LEU A 159 7.17 25.91 -2.89
C LEU A 159 8.35 26.05 -3.85
N GLU A 160 8.15 26.74 -4.97
CA GLU A 160 9.20 27.01 -5.96
C GLU A 160 10.30 27.89 -5.39
N ALA A 161 9.96 28.92 -4.60
CA ALA A 161 10.92 29.76 -3.89
C ALA A 161 11.82 28.96 -2.92
N GLN A 162 11.34 27.80 -2.44
CA GLN A 162 12.11 26.88 -1.60
C GLN A 162 12.81 25.76 -2.39
N GLY A 163 12.84 25.85 -3.72
CA GLY A 163 13.53 24.90 -4.59
C GLY A 163 12.78 23.60 -4.84
N VAL A 164 11.46 23.58 -4.60
CA VAL A 164 10.61 22.42 -4.90
C VAL A 164 9.69 22.78 -6.05
N SER A 165 9.86 22.10 -7.19
CA SER A 165 8.93 22.23 -8.32
C SER A 165 7.55 21.77 -7.88
N ALA A 166 6.59 22.70 -7.87
CA ALA A 166 5.22 22.38 -7.51
C ALA A 166 4.65 21.32 -8.46
N PRO A 167 3.79 20.41 -7.98
CA PRO A 167 3.06 19.50 -8.86
C PRO A 167 2.33 20.34 -9.91
N ARG A 168 2.32 19.89 -11.18
CA ARG A 168 1.38 20.45 -12.16
C ARG A 168 0.00 20.26 -11.57
N ASN A 169 -0.71 21.35 -11.30
CA ASN A 169 -1.98 21.36 -10.57
C ASN A 169 -3.06 20.54 -11.28
N ASP A 170 -3.04 19.22 -11.13
CA ASP A 170 -4.18 18.34 -11.30
C ASP A 170 -4.90 18.26 -9.94
N VAL A 171 -5.19 19.45 -9.38
CA VAL A 171 -6.15 19.56 -8.28
C VAL A 171 -7.51 19.34 -8.92
N GLU A 172 -7.90 18.07 -9.04
CA GLU A 172 -9.28 17.70 -9.32
C GLU A 172 -10.11 18.13 -8.10
N GLU A 173 -10.48 19.41 -8.09
CA GLU A 173 -11.48 19.98 -7.22
C GLU A 173 -12.79 19.22 -7.45
N GLY A 174 -13.27 18.54 -6.40
CA GLY A 174 -14.51 17.80 -6.47
C GLY A 174 -14.73 16.92 -5.25
N ASP A 175 -15.99 16.87 -4.78
CA ASP A 175 -16.46 15.86 -3.84
C ASP A 175 -16.40 14.46 -4.48
N ILE A 176 -16.36 13.39 -3.67
CA ILE A 176 -16.37 11.99 -4.16
C ILE A 176 -17.50 11.76 -5.16
N GLU A 177 -18.65 12.39 -4.95
CA GLU A 177 -19.84 12.33 -5.81
C GLU A 177 -19.62 12.98 -7.20
N THR A 178 -18.76 13.99 -7.28
CA THR A 178 -18.38 14.64 -8.55
C THR A 178 -17.26 13.91 -9.28
N ARG A 179 -16.43 13.13 -8.55
CA ARG A 179 -15.28 12.38 -9.09
C ARG A 179 -15.69 11.08 -9.79
N VAL A 180 -16.73 10.43 -9.28
CA VAL A 180 -17.34 9.27 -9.92
C VAL A 180 -18.83 9.54 -9.96
N THR A 181 -19.30 10.05 -11.10
CA THR A 181 -20.73 10.13 -11.37
C THR A 181 -21.37 8.78 -11.10
N GLU A 182 -22.61 8.76 -10.61
CA GLU A 182 -23.35 7.53 -10.32
C GLU A 182 -23.30 6.54 -11.50
N ASP A 183 -23.32 7.08 -12.72
CA ASP A 183 -23.14 6.34 -13.97
C ASP A 183 -21.78 5.64 -14.09
N LYS A 184 -20.67 6.29 -13.75
CA LYS A 184 -19.33 5.68 -13.75
C LYS A 184 -19.18 4.64 -12.64
N ALA A 185 -19.78 4.88 -11.46
CA ALA A 185 -19.79 3.92 -10.37
C ALA A 185 -20.53 2.64 -10.79
N ASN A 186 -21.68 2.80 -11.45
CA ASN A 186 -22.43 1.70 -12.04
C ASN A 186 -21.66 1.01 -13.16
N GLU A 187 -20.91 1.73 -14.00
CA GLU A 187 -20.04 1.14 -15.02
C GLU A 187 -18.95 0.26 -14.40
N TYR A 188 -18.27 0.73 -13.35
CA TYR A 188 -17.27 -0.05 -12.61
C TYR A 188 -17.88 -1.28 -11.93
N LEU A 189 -19.07 -1.14 -11.33
CA LEU A 189 -19.79 -2.26 -10.74
C LEU A 189 -20.13 -3.32 -11.79
N GLN A 190 -20.58 -2.93 -12.98
CA GLN A 190 -20.87 -3.85 -14.08
C GLN A 190 -19.61 -4.48 -14.67
N LYS A 191 -18.48 -3.76 -14.72
CA LYS A 191 -17.18 -4.35 -15.10
C LYS A 191 -16.73 -5.39 -14.09
N TRP A 192 -16.85 -5.10 -12.79
CA TRP A 192 -16.49 -6.03 -11.73
C TRP A 192 -17.38 -7.28 -11.75
N LYS A 193 -18.70 -7.14 -11.88
CA LYS A 193 -19.63 -8.28 -12.03
C LYS A 193 -19.27 -9.17 -13.22
N ARG A 194 -18.90 -8.58 -14.37
CA ARG A 194 -18.44 -9.34 -15.54
C ARG A 194 -17.15 -10.11 -15.29
N ILE A 195 -16.20 -9.52 -14.56
CA ILE A 195 -14.96 -10.21 -14.15
C ILE A 195 -15.27 -11.38 -13.22
N LEU A 196 -16.20 -11.18 -12.28
CA LEU A 196 -16.60 -12.18 -11.31
C LEU A 196 -17.24 -13.40 -11.98
N VAL A 197 -18.23 -13.18 -12.86
CA VAL A 197 -18.86 -14.23 -13.66
C VAL A 197 -17.85 -14.95 -14.57
N ARG A 198 -16.92 -14.21 -15.18
CA ARG A 198 -15.86 -14.80 -16.01
C ARG A 198 -14.95 -15.71 -15.19
N ASN A 199 -14.57 -15.28 -13.99
CA ASN A 199 -13.71 -16.06 -13.11
C ASN A 199 -14.43 -17.30 -12.58
N GLU A 200 -15.72 -17.21 -12.25
CA GLU A 200 -16.55 -18.36 -11.88
C GLU A 200 -16.64 -19.38 -13.04
N ALA A 201 -16.90 -18.93 -14.26
CA ALA A 201 -16.95 -19.81 -15.43
C ALA A 201 -15.59 -20.48 -15.74
N VAL A 202 -14.47 -19.79 -15.49
CA VAL A 202 -13.12 -20.37 -15.61
C VAL A 202 -12.88 -21.42 -14.53
N LEU A 203 -13.35 -21.17 -13.30
CA LEU A 203 -13.24 -22.13 -12.19
C LEU A 203 -14.12 -23.36 -12.42
N GLU A 204 -15.34 -23.20 -12.93
CA GLU A 204 -16.23 -24.31 -13.30
C GLU A 204 -15.69 -25.10 -14.50
N GLY A 205 -15.13 -24.41 -15.50
CA GLY A 205 -14.45 -25.05 -16.62
C GLY A 205 -13.21 -25.86 -16.20
N ALA A 206 -12.42 -25.33 -15.26
CA ALA A 206 -11.25 -26.03 -14.70
C ALA A 206 -11.63 -27.22 -13.81
N ALA A 207 -12.75 -27.12 -13.07
CA ALA A 207 -13.31 -28.23 -12.31
C ALA A 207 -13.80 -29.34 -13.25
N ASN A 208 -14.53 -28.99 -14.31
CA ASN A 208 -15.08 -29.96 -15.25
C ASN A 208 -14.01 -30.69 -16.07
N GLN A 209 -12.91 -30.01 -16.46
CA GLN A 209 -11.75 -30.65 -17.10
C GLN A 209 -10.98 -31.60 -16.15
N SER A 210 -10.96 -31.30 -14.85
CA SER A 210 -10.35 -32.18 -13.85
C SER A 210 -11.19 -33.45 -13.60
N THR A 211 -12.52 -33.34 -13.71
CA THR A 211 -13.43 -34.49 -13.61
C THR A 211 -13.37 -35.39 -14.85
N THR A 212 -13.23 -34.82 -16.06
CA THR A 212 -13.11 -35.62 -17.31
C THR A 212 -11.80 -36.41 -17.41
N LEU A 213 -10.72 -35.91 -16.80
CA LEU A 213 -9.44 -36.64 -16.74
C LEU A 213 -9.45 -37.81 -15.74
N LEU A 214 -10.33 -37.80 -14.74
CA LEU A 214 -10.46 -38.90 -13.76
C LEU A 214 -11.42 -40.01 -14.22
N GLU A 215 -12.39 -39.70 -15.08
CA GLU A 215 -13.29 -40.71 -15.67
C GLU A 215 -12.68 -41.44 -16.88
N GLY A 216 -11.63 -40.88 -17.51
CA GLY A 216 -10.95 -41.49 -18.67
C GLY A 216 -9.97 -42.63 -18.33
N THR A 217 -9.55 -42.79 -17.07
CA THR A 217 -8.57 -43.83 -16.67
C THR A 217 -9.20 -45.02 -15.93
N GLY A 218 -10.54 -45.08 -15.83
CA GLY A 218 -11.24 -46.07 -15.01
C GLY A 218 -11.70 -47.36 -15.71
N ASN A 219 -11.69 -47.44 -17.04
CA ASN A 219 -12.41 -48.50 -17.76
C ASN A 219 -11.58 -49.47 -18.62
N GLU A 220 -10.24 -49.34 -18.71
CA GLU A 220 -9.44 -50.29 -19.53
C GLU A 220 -8.84 -51.48 -18.75
N ASN A 221 -9.02 -51.56 -17.42
CA ASN A 221 -8.38 -52.61 -16.60
C ASN A 221 -9.33 -53.67 -16.01
N LEU A 222 -10.60 -53.74 -16.41
CA LEU A 222 -11.57 -54.71 -15.86
C LEU A 222 -11.94 -55.88 -16.77
N GLU A 223 -11.44 -55.95 -18.01
CA GLU A 223 -11.72 -57.06 -18.94
C GLU A 223 -10.64 -58.15 -19.04
N LYS A 224 -9.55 -58.09 -18.27
CA LYS A 224 -8.44 -59.08 -18.35
C LYS A 224 -8.33 -60.09 -17.20
N CYS A 225 -9.33 -60.21 -16.33
CA CYS A 225 -9.33 -61.20 -15.23
C CYS A 225 -10.53 -62.15 -15.25
N LYS A 226 -10.90 -62.69 -16.42
CA LYS A 226 -11.90 -63.78 -16.48
C LYS A 226 -11.48 -65.06 -17.20
N ASP A 227 -10.30 -65.14 -17.80
CA ASP A 227 -9.81 -66.38 -18.38
C ASP A 227 -8.33 -66.61 -18.02
N GLN A 228 -8.09 -67.28 -16.88
CA GLN A 228 -6.93 -68.15 -16.62
C GLN A 228 -7.08 -68.91 -15.31
#